data_AF-A0A3C0E2M9-F1
#
_entry.id   AF-A0A3C0E2M9-F1
#
_cell.length_a   1.000
_cell.length_b   1.000
_cell.length_c   1.000
_cell.angle_alpha   90.00
_cell.angle_beta   90.00
_cell.angle_gamma   90.00
#
_symmetry.space_group_name_H-M   'P 1'
#
loop_
_entity.id
_entity.type
_entity.pdbx_description
1 polymer ?
#
loop_
_entity_poly.entity_id
_entity_poly.type
_entity_poly.pdbx_seq_one_letter_code
_entity_poly.pdbx_strand_id
1 'polypeptide(L)' 'MDLQIIQNKIFEVRGCRVMLDYHLAELYQVETRALKQAVKRNIERFP' A
#
# COMPACT_ATOMS: atom_id res chain seq x y z
N MET A 1 -16.09 7.10 4.78
CA MET A 1 -15.02 6.14 4.40
C MET A 1 -14.95 6.13 2.89
N ASP A 2 -14.23 7.11 2.37
CA ASP A 2 -14.26 7.51 0.97
C ASP A 2 -13.49 6.52 0.09
N LEU A 3 -14.20 5.48 -0.37
CA LEU A 3 -13.71 4.49 -1.34
C LEU A 3 -13.05 5.13 -2.59
N GLN A 4 -13.47 6.35 -2.94
CA GLN A 4 -12.91 7.16 -4.02
C GLN A 4 -11.41 7.45 -3.83
N ILE A 5 -10.97 7.69 -2.60
CA ILE A 5 -9.56 8.00 -2.29
C ILE A 5 -8.67 6.79 -2.56
N ILE A 6 -9.17 5.58 -2.25
CA ILE A 6 -8.44 4.32 -2.44
C ILE A 6 -8.32 4.02 -3.94
N GLN A 7 -9.42 4.19 -4.69
CA GLN A 7 -9.43 3.96 -6.14
C GLN A 7 -8.46 4.88 -6.89
N ASN A 8 -8.38 6.16 -6.49
CA ASN A 8 -7.44 7.12 -7.09
C ASN A 8 -5.96 6.82 -6.80
N LYS A 9 -5.68 5.97 -5.80
CA LYS A 9 -4.32 5.59 -5.38
C LYS A 9 -3.86 4.25 -5.99
N ILE A 10 -4.73 3.57 -6.77
CA ILE A 10 -4.41 2.34 -7.50
C ILE A 10 -4.05 2.72 -8.94
N PHE A 11 -2.83 2.38 -9.35
CA PHE A 11 -2.30 2.62 -10.68
C PHE A 11 -2.30 1.34 -11.51
N GLU A 12 -2.43 1.47 -12.82
CA GLU A 12 -2.24 0.34 -13.74
C GLU A 12 -0.86 0.46 -14.40
N VAL A 13 0.01 -0.51 -14.13
CA VAL A 13 1.37 -0.56 -14.69
C VAL A 13 1.54 -1.91 -15.37
N ARG A 14 1.71 -1.89 -16.70
CA ARG A 14 1.87 -3.10 -17.53
C ARG A 14 0.71 -4.10 -17.37
N GLY A 15 -0.52 -3.62 -17.20
CA GLY A 15 -1.71 -4.45 -16.98
C GLY A 15 -1.86 -5.00 -15.55
N CYS A 16 -0.97 -4.61 -14.63
CA CYS A 16 -1.07 -4.94 -13.22
C CYS A 16 -1.54 -3.74 -12.40
N ARG A 17 -2.47 -3.97 -11.48
CA ARG A 17 -2.89 -2.96 -10.50
C ARG A 17 -1.85 -2.86 -9.38
N VAL A 18 -1.24 -1.70 -9.23
CA VAL A 18 -0.17 -1.42 -8.28
C VAL A 18 -0.58 -0.26 -7.37
N MET A 19 -0.38 -0.41 -6.07
CA MET A 19 -0.50 0.68 -5.11
C MET A 19 0.88 0.98 -4.53
N LEU A 20 1.22 2.27 -4.43
CA LEU A 20 2.48 2.70 -3.83
C LEU A 20 2.45 2.52 -2.31
N ASP A 21 3.60 2.21 -1.72
CA ASP A 21 3.78 2.00 -0.28
C ASP A 21 3.42 3.24 0.55
N TYR A 22 3.61 4.44 0.02
CA TYR A 22 3.19 5.69 0.66
C TYR A 22 1.67 5.78 0.83
N HIS A 23 0.91 5.42 -0.22
CA HIS A 23 -0.54 5.40 -0.17
C HIS A 23 -1.08 4.37 0.82
N LEU A 24 -0.42 3.21 0.87
CA LEU A 24 -0.76 2.16 1.82
C LEU A 24 -0.49 2.60 3.27
N ALA A 25 0.64 3.27 3.50
CA ALA A 25 1.01 3.81 4.80
C ALA A 25 0.01 4.87 5.29
N GLU A 26 -0.39 5.79 4.41
CA GLU A 26 -1.42 6.80 4.69
C GLU A 26 -2.78 6.16 5.01
N LEU A 27 -3.18 5.12 4.27
CA LEU A 27 -4.43 4.39 4.48
C LEU A 27 -4.47 3.69 5.84
N TYR A 28 -3.36 3.10 6.25
CA TYR A 28 -3.21 2.49 7.58
C TYR A 28 -2.84 3.49 8.67
N GLN A 29 -2.69 4.79 8.33
CA GLN A 29 -2.25 5.85 9.23
C GLN A 29 -0.93 5.52 9.97
N VAL A 30 -0.03 4.82 9.28
CA VAL A 30 1.30 4.46 9.78
C VAL A 30 2.38 5.18 8.99
N GLU A 31 3.55 5.33 9.58
CA GLU A 31 4.71 5.78 8.81
C GLU A 31 5.12 4.75 7.77
N THR A 32 5.54 5.20 6.58
CA THR A 32 6.06 4.35 5.50
C THR A 32 7.22 3.46 5.97
N ARG A 33 8.04 3.95 6.91
CA ARG A 33 9.13 3.17 7.53
C ARG A 33 8.60 2.01 8.35
N ALA A 34 7.57 2.23 9.17
CA ALA A 34 6.94 1.18 9.99
C ALA A 34 6.29 0.12 9.10
N LEU A 35 5.61 0.53 8.03
CA LEU A 35 5.05 -0.37 7.03
C LEU A 35 6.13 -1.21 6.36
N LYS A 36 7.22 -0.59 5.88
CA LYS A 36 8.36 -1.31 5.29
C LYS A 36 9.01 -2.29 6.26
N GLN A 37 9.10 -1.95 7.54
CA GLN A 37 9.61 -2.86 8.57
C GLN A 37 8.67 -4.05 8.79
N ALA A 38 7.36 -3.81 8.85
CA ALA A 38 6.36 -4.87 9.01
C ALA A 38 6.36 -5.85 7.81
N VAL A 39 6.46 -5.33 6.59
CA VAL A 39 6.58 -6.14 5.36
C VAL A 39 7.86 -6.99 5.40
N LYS A 40 9.01 -6.38 5.71
CA LYS A 40 10.29 -7.11 5.80
C LYS A 40 10.27 -8.21 6.86
N ARG A 41 9.60 -7.99 8.00
CA ARG A 41 9.47 -8.97 9.09
C ARG A 41 8.48 -10.09 8.80
N ASN A 42 7.52 -9.86 7.90
CA ASN A 42 6.42 -10.79 7.62
C ASN A 42 6.28 -11.03 6.11
N ILE A 43 7.39 -11.20 5.38
CA ILE A 43 7.34 -11.23 3.91
C ILE A 43 6.48 -12.37 3.37
N GLU A 44 6.39 -13.48 4.11
CA GLU A 44 5.53 -14.63 3.79
C GLU A 44 4.03 -14.33 3.92
N ARG A 45 3.64 -13.26 4.64
CA ARG A 45 2.24 -12.82 4.81
C ARG A 45 1.82 -11.74 3.81
N PHE A 46 2.76 -11.17 3.07
CA PHE A 46 2.48 -10.17 2.03
C PHE A 46 2.58 -10.86 0.66
N PRO A 47 1.45 -11.14 -0.01
CA PRO A 47 1.43 -11.78 -1.34
C PRO A 47 1.98 -10.87 -2.44
#